data_AF-A0A1G7ALK4-F1
#
_entry.id   AF-A0A1G7ALK4-F1
#
_cell.length_a   1.000
_cell.length_b   1.000
_cell.length_c   1.000
_cell.angle_alpha   90.00
_cell.angle_beta   90.00
_cell.angle_gamma   90.00
#
_symmetry.space_group_name_H-M   'P 1'
#
loop_
_entity.id
_entity.type
_entity.pdbx_description
1 polymer ?
#
loop_
_entity_poly.entity_id
_entity_poly.type
_entity_poly.pdbx_seq_one_letter_code
_entity_poly.pdbx_strand_id
1 'polypeptide(L)' 'MSNLDYLLKNGIIYLLDEYENAVFKFTSTGKGNLCEVKFKGKIPYKIDCSTNLAMQAILGGTIITKEQYEEF' A
#
# COMPACT_ATOMS: atom_id res chain seq x y z
N MET A 1 -8.88 13.66 -3.77
CA MET A 1 -7.82 13.06 -4.62
C MET A 1 -7.80 11.58 -4.30
N SER A 2 -7.83 10.69 -5.28
CA SER A 2 -7.81 9.26 -5.00
C SER A 2 -6.39 8.81 -4.61
N ASN A 3 -6.26 7.67 -3.93
CA ASN A 3 -4.96 7.06 -3.64
C ASN A 3 -4.20 6.72 -4.93
N LEU A 4 -4.91 6.37 -6.00
CA LEU A 4 -4.31 6.12 -7.32
C LEU A 4 -3.69 7.40 -7.89
N ASP A 5 -4.40 8.53 -7.82
CA ASP A 5 -3.87 9.84 -8.27
C ASP A 5 -2.63 10.23 -7.46
N TYR A 6 -2.67 10.00 -6.15
CA TYR A 6 -1.53 10.26 -5.26
C TYR A 6 -0.33 9.39 -5.64
N LEU A 7 -0.54 8.10 -5.87
CA LEU A 7 0.51 7.16 -6.29
C LEU A 7 1.11 7.57 -7.65
N LEU A 8 0.28 7.92 -8.63
CA LEU A 8 0.73 8.34 -9.95
C LEU A 8 1.56 9.63 -9.89
N LYS A 9 1.20 10.56 -9.00
CA LYS A 9 1.90 11.84 -8.84
C LYS A 9 3.22 11.71 -8.07
N ASN A 10 3.25 10.90 -7.02
CA ASN A 10 4.38 10.83 -6.08
C ASN A 10 5.30 9.61 -6.31
N GLY A 11 4.87 8.63 -7.10
CA GLY A 11 5.59 7.39 -7.37
C GLY A 11 5.52 6.36 -6.26
N ILE A 12 5.20 6.74 -5.02
CA ILE A 12 5.04 5.83 -3.89
C ILE A 12 3.89 6.27 -2.98
N ILE A 13 3.20 5.30 -2.38
CA ILE A 13 2.16 5.52 -1.37
C ILE A 13 2.23 4.42 -0.32
N TYR A 14 1.96 4.79 0.93
CA TYR A 14 1.81 3.86 2.04
C TYR A 14 0.38 3.94 2.56
N LEU A 15 -0.25 2.80 2.78
CA LEU A 15 -1.66 2.73 3.13
C LEU A 15 -1.87 1.81 4.33
N LEU A 16 -2.68 2.23 5.28
CA LEU A 16 -3.21 1.39 6.35
C LEU A 16 -4.59 0.87 5.95
N ASP A 17 -4.75 -0.45 6.00
CA ASP A 17 -6.04 -1.12 6.00
C ASP A 17 -6.36 -1.56 7.43
N GLU A 18 -7.28 -0.85 8.08
CA GLU A 18 -7.68 -1.13 9.46
C GLU A 18 -8.50 -2.42 9.58
N TYR A 19 -9.19 -2.84 8.52
CA TYR A 19 -10.03 -4.04 8.53
C TYR A 19 -9.16 -5.30 8.51
N GLU A 20 -8.17 -5.34 7.62
CA GLU A 20 -7.20 -6.44 7.51
C GLU A 20 -6.05 -6.32 8.54
N ASN A 21 -5.99 -5.20 9.26
CA ASN A 21 -4.91 -4.83 10.18
C ASN A 21 -3.52 -5.02 9.54
N ALA A 22 -3.38 -4.41 8.36
CA ALA A 22 -2.21 -4.51 7.50
C ALA A 22 -1.83 -3.15 6.91
N VAL A 23 -0.54 -2.95 6.66
CA VAL A 23 -0.06 -1.81 5.89
C VAL A 23 0.47 -2.25 4.54
N PHE A 24 0.29 -1.39 3.55
CA PHE A 24 0.65 -1.61 2.16
C PHE A 24 1.60 -0.54 1.67
N LYS A 25 2.47 -0.92 0.77
CA LYS A 25 3.32 -0.01 0.01
C LYS A 25 3.11 -0.28 -1.46
N PHE A 26 2.65 0.74 -2.20
CA PHE A 26 2.57 0.68 -3.65
C PHE A 26 3.66 1.59 -4.22
N THR A 27 4.41 1.08 -5.19
CA THR A 27 5.44 1.84 -5.92
C THR A 27 5.13 1.80 -7.40
N SER A 28 4.91 2.96 -8.01
CA SER A 28 4.76 3.07 -9.46
C SER A 28 6.13 2.93 -10.13
N THR A 29 6.19 2.09 -11.15
CA THR A 29 7.44 1.81 -11.90
C THR A 29 7.40 2.37 -13.32
N GLY A 30 6.35 3.12 -13.67
CA GLY A 30 6.08 3.60 -15.04
C GLY A 30 5.59 2.50 -16.01
N LYS A 31 5.78 1.21 -15.69
CA LYS A 31 5.25 0.06 -16.45
C LYS A 31 4.15 -0.70 -15.71
N GLY A 32 3.76 -0.21 -14.53
CA GLY A 32 2.85 -0.88 -13.60
C GLY A 32 3.24 -0.54 -12.16
N ASN A 33 2.70 -1.30 -11.21
CA ASN A 33 2.93 -1.09 -9.79
C ASN A 33 3.59 -2.31 -9.14
N LEU A 34 4.44 -2.05 -8.14
CA LEU A 34 4.89 -3.07 -7.19
C LEU A 34 4.10 -2.90 -5.90
N CYS A 35 3.63 -4.02 -5.34
CA CYS A 35 2.83 -4.05 -4.13
C CYS A 35 3.50 -4.91 -3.07
N GLU A 36 3.64 -4.34 -1.88
CA GLU A 36 4.09 -5.03 -0.68
C GLU A 36 3.01 -4.88 0.39
N VAL A 37 2.82 -5.93 1.19
CA VAL A 37 1.95 -5.92 2.37
C VAL A 37 2.72 -6.36 3.60
N LYS A 38 2.43 -5.75 4.74
CA LYS A 38 3.00 -6.04 6.05
C LYS A 38 1.87 -6.12 7.07
N PHE A 39 1.67 -7.30 7.63
CA PHE A 39 0.78 -7.50 8.77
C PHE A 39 1.52 -7.17 10.07
N LYS A 40 0.77 -6.77 11.10
CA LYS A 40 1.33 -6.41 12.40
C LYS A 40 2.27 -7.51 12.95
N GLY A 41 3.49 -7.13 13.30
CA GLY A 41 4.52 -8.04 13.82
C GLY A 41 5.08 -9.06 12.81
N LYS A 42 4.83 -8.87 11.51
CA LYS A 42 5.40 -9.67 10.42
C LYS A 42 6.32 -8.83 9.55
N ILE A 43 7.18 -9.50 8.79
CA ILE A 43 7.98 -8.85 7.75
C ILE A 43 7.11 -8.57 6.50
N PRO A 44 7.38 -7.48 5.77
CA PRO A 44 6.70 -7.22 4.51
C PRO A 44 7.01 -8.29 3.47
N TYR A 45 6.02 -8.60 2.63
CA TYR A 45 6.21 -9.48 1.47
C TYR A 45 5.50 -8.94 0.24
N LYS A 46 5.99 -9.33 -0.94
CA LYS A 46 5.43 -8.90 -2.23
C LYS A 46 4.14 -9.64 -2.53
N ILE A 47 3.18 -8.91 -3.07
CA ILE A 47 1.91 -9.45 -3.58
C ILE A 47 1.66 -8.93 -4.98
N ASP A 48 0.81 -9.64 -5.72
CA ASP A 48 0.27 -9.10 -6.96
C ASP A 48 -0.69 -7.94 -6.65
N CYS A 49 -0.50 -6.82 -7.35
CA CYS A 49 -1.31 -5.61 -7.17
C CYS A 49 -2.78 -5.77 -7.58
N SER A 50 -3.10 -6.83 -8.33
CA SER A 50 -4.47 -7.20 -8.73
C SER A 50 -5.18 -8.10 -7.72
N THR A 51 -4.51 -8.50 -6.63
CA THR A 51 -5.19 -9.25 -5.56
C THR A 51 -6.29 -8.41 -4.93
N ASN A 52 -7.38 -9.05 -4.50
CA ASN A 52 -8.46 -8.38 -3.78
C ASN A 52 -7.92 -7.57 -2.59
N LEU A 53 -6.94 -8.12 -1.88
CA LEU A 53 -6.28 -7.47 -0.75
C LEU A 53 -5.64 -6.13 -1.15
N ALA A 54 -4.79 -6.13 -2.19
CA ALA A 54 -4.18 -4.90 -2.69
C ALA A 54 -5.22 -3.91 -3.25
N MET A 55 -6.25 -4.41 -3.94
CA MET A 55 -7.31 -3.58 -4.50
C MET A 55 -8.16 -2.89 -3.43
N GLN A 56 -8.50 -3.57 -2.35
CA GLN A 56 -9.25 -2.96 -1.24
C GLN A 56 -8.40 -1.87 -0.56
N ALA A 57 -7.12 -2.16 -0.29
CA ALA A 57 -6.21 -1.18 0.29
C ALA A 57 -6.06 0.08 -0.59
N ILE A 58 -5.84 -0.06 -1.90
CA ILE A 58 -5.69 1.12 -2.78
C ILE A 58 -7.00 1.91 -2.91
N LEU A 59 -8.18 1.27 -2.83
CA LEU A 59 -9.46 1.96 -2.96
C LEU A 59 -9.95 2.63 -1.67
N GLY A 60 -9.68 2.03 -0.50
CA GLY A 60 -10.24 2.47 0.78
C GLY A 60 -9.24 2.68 1.91
N GLY A 61 -7.98 2.30 1.73
CA GLY A 61 -6.94 2.44 2.75
C GLY A 61 -6.61 3.91 3.06
N THR A 62 -6.18 4.14 4.29
CA THR A 62 -5.79 5.47 4.78
C THR A 62 -4.31 5.72 4.49
N ILE A 63 -3.99 6.87 3.88
CA ILE A 63 -2.59 7.26 3.64
C ILE A 63 -1.87 7.46 4.95
N ILE A 64 -0.73 6.77 5.10
CA ILE A 64 0.18 6.89 6.24
C ILE A 64 1.56 7.35 5.77
N THR A 65 2.41 7.79 6.70
CA THR A 65 3.81 8.10 6.40
C THR A 65 4.65 6.83 6.28
N LYS A 66 5.86 6.99 5.74
CA LYS A 66 6.84 5.90 5.68
C LYS A 66 7.22 5.42 7.08
N GLU A 67 7.39 6.34 8.03
CA GLU A 67 7.72 6.04 9.42
C GLU A 67 6.62 5.17 10.06
N GLN A 68 5.35 5.53 9.86
CA GLN A 68 4.22 4.74 10.35
C GLN A 68 4.18 3.33 9.72
N TYR A 69 4.54 3.17 8.44
CA TYR A 69 4.66 1.86 7.79
C TYR A 69 5.81 1.02 8.39
N GLU A 70 6.94 1.64 8.67
CA GLU A 70 8.11 0.98 9.25
C GLU A 70 7.86 0.53 10.70
N GLU A 71 7.14 1.32 11.49
CA GLU A 71 6.76 1.04 12.88
C GLU A 71 5.63 0.01 13.06
N PHE A 72 4.80 -0.21 12.04
CA PHE A 72 3.64 -1.12 12.08
C PHE A 72 3.97 -2.58 12.39
#